data_AF-Q26BP7-F1
#
_entry.id   AF-Q26BP7-F1
#
_cell.length_a   1.000
_cell.length_b   1.000
_cell.length_c   1.000
_cell.angle_alpha   90.00
_cell.angle_beta   90.00
_cell.angle_gamma   90.00
#
_symmetry.space_group_name_H-M   'P 1'
#
loop_
_entity.id
_entity.type
_entity.pdbx_description
1 polymer ?
#
loop_
_entity_poly.entity_id
_entity_poly.type
_entity_poly.pdbx_seq_one_letter_code
_entity_poly.pdbx_strand_id
1 'polypeptide(L)'
;MKKLFVILISVLALTSCETEALDPGLNPTTGGTGGGNVDAALLVGDWLYTDVETNTTTTTTVSGTPVSITASVDFVSSNAIMTFNVDGTYAITGDLEFEVINQGVSQGNQTNTFNDVGTYTVTGDILTLNSASPNNVTPFDDTTTLTITTLNSTDLSIDINGLSTQTAGGGSIEILIDGFADFVRQ
;
A
#
# COMPACT_ATOMS: atom_id res chain seq x y z
N MET A 1 -8.43 -0.58 21.09
CA MET A 1 -7.21 0.25 20.93
C MET A 1 -6.57 -0.18 19.63
N LYS A 2 -6.85 0.53 18.54
CA LYS A 2 -6.32 0.23 17.19
C LYS A 2 -4.83 0.55 17.20
N LYS A 3 -3.99 -0.47 16.99
CA LYS A 3 -2.54 -0.29 16.87
C LYS A 3 -2.26 -0.05 15.40
N LEU A 4 -2.06 1.22 15.02
CA LEU A 4 -1.40 1.49 13.75
C LEU A 4 0.00 0.87 13.86
N PHE A 5 0.28 -0.19 13.10
CA PHE A 5 1.65 -0.48 12.71
C PHE A 5 2.02 0.56 11.65
N VAL A 6 2.22 1.78 12.15
CA VAL A 6 2.91 2.86 11.46
C VAL A 6 4.24 2.27 11.04
N ILE A 7 4.42 2.02 9.74
CA ILE A 7 5.73 2.04 9.09
C ILE A 7 6.49 3.17 9.79
N LEU A 8 7.54 2.85 10.53
CA LEU A 8 8.13 3.70 11.56
C LEU A 8 8.49 5.10 11.01
N ILE A 9 7.53 6.03 11.02
CA ILE A 9 7.71 7.43 10.62
C ILE A 9 8.54 8.07 11.72
N SER A 10 9.85 8.06 11.50
CA SER A 10 10.77 8.89 12.27
C SER A 10 10.47 10.33 11.88
N VAL A 11 9.69 11.03 12.71
CA VAL A 11 9.61 12.50 12.67
C VAL A 11 10.99 13.02 13.09
N LEU A 12 11.92 13.08 12.13
CA LEU A 12 13.13 13.86 12.30
C LEU A 12 12.66 15.32 12.33
N ALA A 13 12.85 15.96 13.48
CA ALA A 13 12.77 17.41 13.61
C ALA A 13 13.81 18.02 12.65
N LEU A 14 13.38 18.38 11.44
CA LEU A 14 14.23 19.04 10.47
C LEU A 14 14.39 20.51 10.88
N THR A 15 15.52 20.80 11.51
CA THR A 15 16.12 22.13 11.44
C THR A 15 16.43 22.43 9.97
N SER A 16 15.72 23.41 9.42
CA SER A 16 15.99 24.18 8.19
C SER A 16 17.14 23.69 7.28
N CYS A 17 16.80 23.28 6.06
CA CYS A 17 17.63 23.56 4.90
C CYS A 17 16.73 23.84 3.69
N GLU A 18 17.02 24.94 2.99
CA GLU A 18 16.23 25.49 1.90
C GLU A 18 16.23 24.58 0.67
N THR A 19 15.04 24.28 0.12
CA THR A 19 14.91 23.73 -1.22
C THR A 19 13.70 24.32 -1.94
N GLU A 20 13.96 24.61 -3.21
CA GLU A 20 13.17 25.23 -4.29
C GLU A 20 11.69 24.82 -4.37
N ALA A 21 10.85 25.75 -4.81
CA ALA A 21 9.40 25.57 -4.90
C ALA A 21 9.03 24.57 -6.01
N LEU A 22 8.32 23.50 -5.65
CA LEU A 22 7.71 22.57 -6.61
C LEU A 22 6.61 23.28 -7.42
N ASP A 23 6.64 23.07 -8.74
CA ASP A 23 5.69 23.58 -9.72
C ASP A 23 4.25 23.12 -9.40
N PRO A 24 3.28 24.03 -9.20
CA PRO A 24 1.88 23.70 -8.92
C PRO A 24 1.15 22.91 -10.04
N GLY A 25 1.79 22.70 -11.20
CA GLY A 25 1.21 22.02 -12.35
C GLY A 25 1.14 20.49 -12.27
N LEU A 26 1.73 19.85 -11.25
CA LEU A 26 1.78 18.39 -11.12
C LEU A 26 1.01 17.91 -9.89
N ASN A 27 -0.28 18.24 -9.82
CA ASN A 27 -1.17 17.55 -8.89
C ASN A 27 -1.60 16.23 -9.57
N PRO A 28 -1.27 15.03 -9.03
CA PRO A 28 -1.80 13.80 -9.57
C PRO A 28 -3.32 13.82 -9.41
N THR A 29 -4.02 13.61 -10.53
CA THR A 29 -5.47 13.57 -10.57
C THR A 29 -5.96 12.39 -9.72
N THR A 30 -6.77 12.70 -8.71
CA THR A 30 -7.53 11.76 -7.90
C THR A 30 -8.32 10.77 -8.76
N GLY A 31 -8.18 9.48 -8.47
CA GLY A 31 -9.17 8.44 -8.74
C GLY A 31 -9.28 7.99 -10.19
N GLY A 32 -8.60 6.91 -10.52
CA GLY A 32 -8.94 6.10 -11.70
C GLY A 32 -10.36 5.57 -11.54
N THR A 33 -11.23 5.89 -12.49
CA THR A 33 -12.49 5.16 -12.67
C THR A 33 -12.16 3.92 -13.48
N GLY A 34 -12.08 2.78 -12.81
CA GLY A 34 -11.87 1.47 -13.37
C GLY A 34 -12.72 1.20 -14.61
N GLY A 35 -12.08 1.14 -15.77
CA GLY A 35 -12.71 0.89 -17.07
C GLY A 35 -12.47 -0.53 -17.58
N GLY A 36 -11.64 -1.32 -16.88
CA GLY A 36 -11.36 -2.72 -17.20
C GLY A 36 -12.43 -3.64 -16.61
N ASN A 37 -12.87 -4.62 -17.39
CA ASN A 37 -13.72 -5.69 -16.88
C ASN A 37 -12.81 -6.88 -16.54
N VAL A 38 -12.58 -7.12 -15.24
CA VAL A 38 -11.80 -8.26 -14.76
C VAL A 38 -12.73 -9.45 -14.55
N ASP A 39 -12.34 -10.64 -15.05
CA ASP A 39 -13.06 -11.87 -14.74
C ASP A 39 -12.71 -12.33 -13.31
N ALA A 40 -13.48 -11.86 -12.34
CA ALA A 40 -13.27 -12.16 -10.92
C ALA A 40 -13.30 -13.67 -10.59
N ALA A 41 -13.84 -14.52 -11.47
CA ALA A 41 -13.79 -15.97 -11.28
C ALA A 41 -12.36 -16.52 -11.37
N LEU A 42 -11.46 -15.85 -12.12
CA LEU A 42 -10.06 -16.24 -12.21
C LEU A 42 -9.28 -15.96 -10.92
N LEU A 43 -9.76 -15.02 -10.09
CA LEU A 43 -9.12 -14.63 -8.84
C LEU A 43 -9.16 -15.75 -7.79
N VAL A 44 -10.21 -16.59 -7.81
CA VAL A 44 -10.37 -17.69 -6.87
C VAL A 44 -9.19 -18.65 -6.98
N GLY A 45 -8.46 -18.88 -5.88
CA GLY A 45 -7.25 -19.71 -5.82
C GLY A 45 -6.22 -19.17 -4.83
N ASP A 46 -5.06 -19.83 -4.82
CA ASP A 46 -3.90 -19.46 -4.01
C ASP A 46 -2.88 -18.67 -4.85
N TRP A 47 -2.40 -17.57 -4.28
CA TRP A 47 -1.50 -16.61 -4.93
C TRP A 47 -0.32 -16.30 -4.02
N LEU A 48 0.89 -16.63 -4.47
CA LEU A 48 2.13 -16.32 -3.76
C LEU A 48 2.58 -14.91 -4.13
N TYR A 49 2.87 -14.08 -3.12
CA TYR A 49 3.50 -12.76 -3.32
C TYR A 49 4.88 -12.92 -3.95
N THR A 50 5.13 -12.29 -5.09
CA THR A 50 6.42 -12.36 -5.80
C THR A 50 7.13 -11.04 -5.93
N ASP A 51 6.41 -9.92 -5.84
CA ASP A 51 7.01 -8.60 -5.84
C ASP A 51 6.10 -7.59 -5.13
N VAL A 52 6.70 -6.56 -4.56
CA VAL A 52 6.04 -5.39 -3.98
C VAL A 52 6.96 -4.19 -4.10
N GLU A 53 6.42 -3.08 -4.58
CA GLU A 53 7.06 -1.78 -4.44
C GLU A 53 5.99 -0.78 -4.01
N THR A 54 6.28 0.00 -2.97
CA THR A 54 5.44 1.14 -2.63
C THR A 54 6.29 2.36 -2.34
N ASN A 55 5.83 3.51 -2.80
CA ASN A 55 6.39 4.81 -2.52
C ASN A 55 5.35 5.60 -1.72
N THR A 56 5.73 6.00 -0.51
CA THR A 56 4.93 6.83 0.38
C THR A 56 5.52 8.23 0.43
N THR A 57 4.76 9.24 0.02
CA THR A 57 5.12 10.65 0.18
C THR A 57 4.29 11.27 1.28
N THR A 58 4.95 11.74 2.33
CA THR A 58 4.32 12.50 3.42
C THR A 58 4.63 13.99 3.24
N THR A 59 3.59 14.81 3.08
CA THR A 59 3.70 16.27 2.94
C THR A 59 3.09 16.95 4.16
N THR A 60 3.80 17.91 4.75
CA THR A 60 3.32 18.75 5.85
C THR A 60 3.70 20.20 5.63
N THR A 61 3.15 21.12 6.42
CA THR A 61 3.50 22.55 6.36
C THR A 61 4.28 22.96 7.61
N VAL A 62 5.51 23.45 7.41
CA VAL A 62 6.35 24.01 8.47
C VAL A 62 6.51 25.50 8.22
N SER A 63 6.00 26.33 9.15
CA SER A 63 6.06 27.81 9.04
C SER A 63 5.49 28.36 7.72
N GLY A 64 4.45 27.74 7.19
CA GLY A 64 3.81 28.13 5.92
C GLY A 64 4.49 27.57 4.66
N THR A 65 5.58 26.80 4.80
CA THR A 65 6.27 26.16 3.67
C THR A 65 5.97 24.66 3.65
N PRO A 66 5.57 24.08 2.50
CA PRO A 66 5.39 22.63 2.40
C PRO A 66 6.75 21.91 2.49
N VAL A 67 6.79 20.82 3.25
CA VAL A 67 7.94 19.94 3.40
C VAL A 67 7.46 18.52 3.12
N SER A 68 8.17 17.80 2.26
CA SER A 68 7.83 16.43 1.89
C SER A 68 8.96 15.46 2.24
N ILE A 69 8.58 14.27 2.67
CA ILE A 69 9.46 13.15 2.96
C ILE A 69 8.93 11.95 2.20
N THR A 70 9.82 11.26 1.52
CA THR A 70 9.54 10.02 0.78
C THR A 70 10.13 8.82 1.53
N ALA A 71 9.35 7.75 1.57
CA ALA A 71 9.77 6.43 1.97
C ALA A 71 9.40 5.45 0.87
N SER A 72 10.28 4.52 0.52
CA SER A 72 9.95 3.39 -0.35
C SER A 72 10.10 2.08 0.39
N VAL A 73 9.39 1.08 -0.12
CA VAL A 73 9.47 -0.31 0.29
C VAL A 73 9.78 -1.13 -0.95
N ASP A 74 10.84 -1.92 -0.89
CA ASP A 74 11.29 -2.76 -2.01
C ASP A 74 11.26 -4.23 -1.59
N PHE A 75 10.79 -5.10 -2.47
CA PHE A 75 10.70 -6.55 -2.22
C PHE A 75 12.06 -7.20 -1.98
N VAL A 76 12.14 -8.09 -0.98
CA VAL A 76 13.31 -8.96 -0.75
C VAL A 76 12.94 -10.42 -0.93
N SER A 77 11.96 -10.91 -0.17
CA SER A 77 11.51 -12.30 -0.26
C SER A 77 10.10 -12.47 0.31
N SER A 78 9.41 -13.55 -0.06
CA SER A 78 8.10 -13.85 0.49
C SER A 78 7.79 -15.34 0.48
N ASN A 79 7.07 -15.79 1.50
CA ASN A 79 6.30 -17.04 1.48
C ASN A 79 4.81 -16.78 1.74
N ALA A 80 4.38 -15.51 1.69
CA ALA A 80 3.01 -15.10 1.94
C ALA A 80 2.09 -15.54 0.80
N ILE A 81 1.06 -16.30 1.16
CA ILE A 81 0.02 -16.78 0.24
C ILE A 81 -1.28 -16.06 0.54
N MET A 82 -1.86 -15.43 -0.47
CA MET A 82 -3.21 -14.90 -0.47
C MET A 82 -4.15 -15.90 -1.17
N THR A 83 -5.17 -16.32 -0.45
CA THR A 83 -6.20 -17.26 -0.92
C THR A 83 -7.52 -16.54 -1.10
N PHE A 84 -8.12 -16.64 -2.29
CA PHE A 84 -9.48 -16.15 -2.56
C PHE A 84 -10.43 -17.34 -2.75
N ASN A 85 -11.53 -17.35 -2.01
CA ASN A 85 -12.53 -18.41 -2.03
C ASN A 85 -13.77 -18.04 -2.86
N VAL A 86 -14.42 -19.05 -3.43
CA VAL A 86 -15.65 -18.89 -4.25
C VAL A 86 -16.79 -18.20 -3.47
N ASP A 87 -16.81 -18.30 -2.14
CA ASP A 87 -17.82 -17.70 -1.28
C ASP A 87 -17.61 -16.20 -0.99
N GLY A 88 -16.57 -15.58 -1.58
CA GLY A 88 -16.23 -14.18 -1.38
C GLY A 88 -15.39 -13.93 -0.12
N THR A 89 -14.83 -14.96 0.50
CA THR A 89 -13.86 -14.82 1.59
C THR A 89 -12.42 -14.86 1.08
N TYR A 90 -11.52 -14.19 1.80
CA TYR A 90 -10.08 -14.32 1.55
C TYR A 90 -9.34 -14.69 2.83
N ALA A 91 -8.13 -15.22 2.66
CA ALA A 91 -7.14 -15.38 3.72
C ALA A 91 -5.77 -14.94 3.20
N ILE A 92 -4.91 -14.43 4.08
CA ILE A 92 -3.49 -14.25 3.79
C ILE A 92 -2.67 -14.75 4.97
N THR A 93 -1.68 -15.60 4.68
CA THR A 93 -0.78 -16.16 5.69
C THR A 93 0.64 -16.25 5.17
N GLY A 94 1.61 -15.98 6.04
CA GLY A 94 3.04 -16.08 5.75
C GLY A 94 3.75 -14.75 5.96
N ASP A 95 5.01 -14.72 5.58
CA ASP A 95 5.93 -13.62 5.80
C ASP A 95 6.28 -12.97 4.46
N LEU A 96 6.32 -11.63 4.48
CA LEU A 96 6.89 -10.80 3.43
C LEU A 96 8.06 -10.03 4.02
N GLU A 97 9.23 -10.24 3.44
CA GLU A 97 10.44 -9.49 3.73
C GLU A 97 10.65 -8.41 2.68
N PHE A 98 10.95 -7.20 3.15
CA PHE A 98 11.15 -6.03 2.31
C PHE A 98 12.19 -5.10 2.91
N GLU A 99 12.85 -4.32 2.08
CA GLU A 99 13.73 -3.25 2.50
C GLU A 99 12.94 -1.95 2.62
N VAL A 100 13.19 -1.18 3.68
CA VAL A 100 12.64 0.17 3.82
C VAL A 100 13.72 1.18 3.47
N ILE A 101 13.40 2.11 2.59
CA ILE A 101 14.31 3.18 2.18
C ILE A 101 13.65 4.51 2.54
N ASN A 102 14.30 5.34 3.34
CA ASN A 102 13.82 6.69 3.67
C ASN A 102 14.73 7.72 3.02
N GLN A 103 14.18 8.57 2.14
CA GLN A 103 14.95 9.62 1.45
C GLN A 103 16.20 9.08 0.74
N GLY A 104 16.10 7.89 0.14
CA GLY A 104 17.22 7.22 -0.54
C GLY A 104 18.23 6.53 0.40
N VAL A 105 17.96 6.48 1.70
CA VAL A 105 18.80 5.80 2.69
C VAL A 105 18.13 4.51 3.16
N SER A 106 18.84 3.39 3.01
CA SER A 106 18.40 2.09 3.55
C SER A 106 18.24 2.14 5.06
N GLN A 107 17.11 1.63 5.53
CA GLN A 107 16.78 1.41 6.94
C GLN A 107 16.92 -0.08 7.32
N GLY A 108 17.29 -0.92 6.36
CA GLY A 108 17.42 -2.37 6.49
C GLY A 108 16.11 -3.14 6.27
N ASN A 109 16.25 -4.46 6.23
CA ASN A 109 15.14 -5.39 5.98
C ASN A 109 14.18 -5.42 7.16
N GLN A 110 12.89 -5.47 6.83
CA GLN A 110 11.78 -5.67 7.75
C GLN A 110 10.99 -6.90 7.31
N THR A 111 10.28 -7.51 8.26
CA THR A 111 9.40 -8.65 7.98
C THR A 111 8.00 -8.33 8.48
N ASN A 112 7.03 -8.41 7.58
CA ASN A 112 5.63 -8.42 7.93
C ASN A 112 5.12 -9.87 7.92
N THR A 113 4.69 -10.34 9.09
CA THR A 113 3.97 -11.62 9.21
C THR A 113 2.48 -11.37 9.05
N PHE A 114 1.93 -11.85 7.94
CA PHE A 114 0.51 -11.84 7.66
C PHE A 114 -0.18 -13.06 8.27
N ASN A 115 -1.33 -12.80 8.87
CA ASN A 115 -2.24 -13.83 9.37
C ASN A 115 -3.63 -13.21 9.45
N ASP A 116 -4.25 -12.97 8.29
CA ASP A 116 -5.53 -12.30 8.20
C ASP A 116 -6.55 -13.11 7.40
N VAL A 117 -7.82 -12.90 7.73
CA VAL A 117 -8.97 -13.48 7.02
C VAL A 117 -10.05 -12.41 6.91
N GLY A 118 -10.83 -12.45 5.85
CA GLY A 118 -11.86 -11.44 5.62
C GLY A 118 -12.77 -11.76 4.44
N THR A 119 -13.46 -10.73 3.95
CA THR A 119 -14.24 -10.82 2.71
C THR A 119 -13.62 -9.95 1.63
N TYR A 120 -13.82 -10.33 0.38
CA TYR A 120 -13.40 -9.54 -0.76
C TYR A 120 -14.55 -9.30 -1.74
N THR A 121 -14.45 -8.20 -2.48
CA THR A 121 -15.33 -7.89 -3.60
C THR A 121 -14.52 -7.33 -4.75
N VAL A 122 -14.90 -7.68 -5.98
CA VAL A 122 -14.34 -7.08 -7.20
C VAL A 122 -15.45 -6.33 -7.92
N THR A 123 -15.25 -5.03 -8.17
CA THR A 123 -16.19 -4.20 -8.95
C THR A 123 -15.44 -3.54 -10.09
N GLY A 124 -15.65 -4.01 -11.32
CA GLY A 124 -14.78 -3.66 -12.45
C GLY A 124 -13.41 -4.31 -12.28
N ASP A 125 -12.38 -3.48 -12.14
CA ASP A 125 -11.00 -3.85 -11.81
C ASP A 125 -10.63 -3.55 -10.35
N ILE A 126 -11.53 -2.93 -9.57
CA ILE A 126 -11.24 -2.56 -8.18
C ILE A 126 -11.45 -3.76 -7.25
N LEU A 127 -10.40 -4.13 -6.52
CA LEU A 127 -10.43 -5.10 -5.44
C LEU A 127 -10.64 -4.38 -4.11
N THR A 128 -11.60 -4.84 -3.31
CA THR A 128 -11.80 -4.37 -1.94
C THR A 128 -11.65 -5.54 -0.99
N LEU A 129 -10.81 -5.39 0.02
CA LEU A 129 -10.61 -6.37 1.09
C LEU A 129 -11.17 -5.81 2.40
N ASN A 130 -11.99 -6.60 3.07
CA ASN A 130 -12.54 -6.28 4.37
C ASN A 130 -12.03 -7.29 5.39
N SER A 131 -10.96 -6.94 6.10
CA SER A 131 -10.41 -7.77 7.17
C SER A 131 -11.44 -8.00 8.27
N ALA A 132 -11.56 -9.26 8.71
CA ALA A 132 -12.35 -9.63 9.87
C ALA A 132 -11.62 -9.34 11.20
N SER A 133 -10.32 -9.05 11.15
CA SER A 133 -9.49 -8.81 12.33
C SER A 133 -8.78 -7.46 12.23
N PRO A 134 -9.34 -6.39 12.82
CA PRO A 134 -8.79 -5.03 12.73
C PRO A 134 -7.44 -4.84 13.44
N ASN A 135 -6.86 -5.91 14.01
CA ASN A 135 -5.55 -5.89 14.67
C ASN A 135 -4.49 -6.70 13.91
N ASN A 136 -4.86 -7.43 12.87
CA ASN A 136 -3.89 -8.15 12.05
C ASN A 136 -3.24 -7.17 11.07
N VAL A 137 -1.96 -7.39 10.79
CA VAL A 137 -1.27 -6.67 9.72
C VAL A 137 -1.86 -7.16 8.41
N THR A 138 -2.43 -6.24 7.63
CA THR A 138 -2.83 -6.47 6.25
C THR A 138 -1.81 -5.77 5.34
N PRO A 139 -1.55 -6.28 4.12
CA PRO A 139 -0.72 -5.56 3.16
C PRO A 139 -1.39 -4.28 2.65
N PHE A 140 -2.72 -4.17 2.80
CA PHE A 140 -3.53 -3.09 2.24
C PHE A 140 -4.41 -2.50 3.35
N ASP A 141 -4.35 -1.20 3.55
CA ASP A 141 -5.21 -0.51 4.52
C ASP A 141 -6.47 0.07 3.87
N ASP A 142 -7.40 0.55 4.68
CA ASP A 142 -8.67 1.15 4.24
C ASP A 142 -8.51 2.51 3.55
N THR A 143 -7.31 3.05 3.49
CA THR A 143 -6.97 4.30 2.79
C THR A 143 -6.39 4.05 1.40
N THR A 144 -6.15 2.79 1.03
CA THR A 144 -5.68 2.38 -0.29
C THR A 144 -6.82 1.88 -1.18
N THR A 145 -6.71 2.20 -2.47
CA THR A 145 -7.47 1.64 -3.58
C THR A 145 -6.59 0.60 -4.26
N LEU A 146 -7.12 -0.61 -4.44
CA LEU A 146 -6.43 -1.72 -5.09
C LEU A 146 -7.05 -1.92 -6.47
N THR A 147 -6.25 -1.73 -7.52
CA THR A 147 -6.71 -1.87 -8.91
C THR A 147 -6.01 -3.07 -9.54
N ILE A 148 -6.78 -4.08 -9.95
CA ILE A 148 -6.25 -5.25 -10.65
C ILE A 148 -5.85 -4.82 -12.06
N THR A 149 -4.55 -4.82 -12.35
CA THR A 149 -4.01 -4.46 -13.67
C THR A 149 -3.78 -5.69 -14.55
N THR A 150 -3.47 -6.83 -13.92
CA THR A 150 -3.36 -8.13 -14.59
C THR A 150 -4.10 -9.18 -13.78
N LEU A 151 -4.94 -9.99 -14.43
CA LEU A 151 -5.48 -11.22 -13.86
C LEU A 151 -5.63 -12.26 -14.96
N ASN A 152 -4.87 -13.35 -14.85
CA ASN A 152 -4.98 -14.49 -15.75
C ASN A 152 -4.86 -15.81 -14.95
N SER A 153 -4.62 -16.95 -15.60
CA SER A 153 -4.52 -18.25 -14.90
C SER A 153 -3.25 -18.42 -14.05
N THR A 154 -2.23 -17.60 -14.29
CA THR A 154 -0.88 -17.70 -13.69
C THR A 154 -0.49 -16.46 -12.90
N ASP A 155 -0.93 -15.27 -13.32
CA ASP A 155 -0.45 -14.00 -12.78
C ASP A 155 -1.59 -13.11 -12.30
N LEU A 156 -1.34 -12.42 -11.18
CA LEU A 156 -2.17 -11.37 -10.61
C LEU A 156 -1.26 -10.18 -10.30
N SER A 157 -1.59 -9.02 -10.82
CA SER A 157 -0.92 -7.75 -10.52
C SER A 157 -1.95 -6.74 -10.04
N ILE A 158 -1.58 -6.02 -8.98
CA ILE A 158 -2.43 -5.04 -8.30
C ILE A 158 -1.66 -3.73 -8.18
N ASP A 159 -2.20 -2.65 -8.72
CA ASP A 159 -1.75 -1.29 -8.42
C ASP A 159 -2.36 -0.85 -7.09
N ILE A 160 -1.55 -0.15 -6.29
CA ILE A 160 -1.89 0.34 -4.96
C ILE A 160 -1.80 1.86 -4.98
N ASN A 161 -2.92 2.55 -4.74
CA ASN A 161 -2.94 4.00 -4.62
C ASN A 161 -3.69 4.41 -3.35
N GLY A 162 -3.09 5.24 -2.50
CA GLY A 162 -3.70 5.70 -1.26
C GLY A 162 -3.51 7.19 -1.06
N LEU A 163 -4.53 7.84 -0.51
CA LEU A 163 -4.43 9.24 -0.09
C LEU A 163 -5.10 9.37 1.27
N SER A 164 -4.33 9.82 2.26
CA SER A 164 -4.80 10.04 3.62
C SER A 164 -4.40 11.42 4.11
N THR A 165 -5.28 12.05 4.87
CA THR A 165 -5.00 13.29 5.57
C THR A 165 -5.10 13.06 7.06
N GLN A 166 -4.00 13.30 7.78
CA GLN A 166 -3.94 13.23 9.23
C GLN A 166 -3.77 14.63 9.81
N THR A 167 -4.35 14.87 10.99
CA THR A 167 -4.10 16.09 11.76
C THR A 167 -3.16 15.77 12.91
N ALA A 168 -1.99 16.39 12.95
CA ALA A 168 -1.02 16.22 14.02
C ALA A 168 -0.42 17.58 14.42
N GLY A 169 -0.33 17.84 15.72
CA GLY A 169 0.29 19.07 16.24
C GLY A 169 -0.37 20.39 15.80
N GLY A 170 -1.63 20.35 15.36
CA GLY A 170 -2.34 21.52 14.83
C GLY A 170 -2.11 21.81 13.34
N GLY A 171 -1.33 20.97 12.65
CA GLY A 171 -1.13 21.00 11.20
C GLY A 171 -1.79 19.82 10.48
N SER A 172 -1.96 19.96 9.17
CA SER A 172 -2.43 18.90 8.27
C SER A 172 -1.21 18.19 7.68
N ILE A 173 -1.24 16.85 7.72
CA ILE A 173 -0.26 15.97 7.09
C ILE A 173 -1.00 15.22 6.00
N GLU A 174 -0.53 15.35 4.77
CA GLU A 174 -0.99 14.56 3.64
C GLU A 174 -0.05 13.38 3.42
N ILE A 175 -0.60 12.20 3.18
CA ILE A 175 0.14 10.97 2.92
C ILE A 175 -0.40 10.41 1.62
N LEU A 176 0.46 10.38 0.60
CA LEU A 176 0.22 9.74 -0.68
C LEU A 176 0.98 8.42 -0.71
N ILE A 177 0.34 7.35 -1.16
CA ILE A 177 0.92 6.03 -1.36
C ILE A 177 0.68 5.65 -2.81
N ASP A 178 1.73 5.27 -3.53
CA ASP A 178 1.64 4.74 -4.88
C ASP A 178 2.56 3.52 -5.00
N GLY A 179 2.10 2.45 -5.63
CA GLY A 179 2.89 1.23 -5.73
C GLY A 179 2.17 0.11 -6.46
N PHE A 180 2.73 -1.09 -6.37
CA PHE A 180 2.15 -2.31 -6.92
C PHE A 180 2.49 -3.53 -6.07
N ALA A 181 1.76 -4.61 -6.31
CA ALA A 181 1.98 -5.92 -5.77
C ALA A 181 1.73 -6.99 -6.85
N ASP A 182 2.69 -7.90 -7.02
CA ASP A 182 2.60 -8.99 -7.98
C ASP A 182 2.53 -10.34 -7.27
N PHE A 183 1.77 -11.23 -7.88
CA PHE A 183 1.54 -12.58 -7.38
C PHE A 183 1.53 -13.61 -8.50
N VAL A 184 1.95 -14.82 -8.16
CA VAL A 184 1.86 -15.99 -9.03
C VAL A 184 0.97 -17.07 -8.42
N ARG A 185 0.21 -17.72 -9.29
CA ARG A 185 -0.65 -18.85 -8.96
C ARG A 185 0.15 -20.01 -8.34
N GLN A 186 -0.39 -20.64 -7.30
CA GLN A 186 0.12 -21.89 -6.73
C GLN A 186 -0.68 -23.11 -7.21
#